data_AF-A0A838XQ68-F1
#
_entry.id   AF-A0A838XQ68-F1
#
_cell.length_a   1.000
_cell.length_b   1.000
_cell.length_c   1.000
_cell.angle_alpha   90.00
_cell.angle_beta   90.00
_cell.angle_gamma   90.00
#
_symmetry.space_group_name_H-M   'P 1'
#
loop_
_entity.id
_entity.type
_entity.pdbx_description
1 polymer ?
#
loop_
_entity_poly.entity_id
_entity_poly.type
_entity_poly.pdbx_seq_one_letter_code
_entity_poly.pdbx_strand_id
1 'polypeptide(L)' 'MTPPPRIRPQHVWVNLSTVQHAPAVYPGVLVEWRPVVKGWEALCTWASPDGVVHTGWLPAARLKPASG' A
#
# COMPACT_ATOMS: atom_id res chain seq x y z
N MET A 1 -18.45 9.64 -23.60
CA MET A 1 -17.44 9.88 -22.54
C MET A 1 -17.53 8.71 -21.57
N THR A 2 -16.56 7.80 -21.57
CA THR A 2 -16.57 6.60 -20.74
C THR A 2 -16.18 7.00 -19.31
N PRO A 3 -16.93 6.61 -18.26
CA PRO A 3 -16.52 6.92 -16.88
C PRO A 3 -15.14 6.30 -16.60
N PRO A 4 -14.28 6.96 -15.79
CA PRO A 4 -12.96 6.41 -15.47
C PRO A 4 -13.12 5.03 -14.81
N PRO A 5 -12.18 4.10 -15.03
CA PRO A 5 -12.21 2.80 -14.37
C PRO A 5 -12.37 3.00 -12.87
N ARG A 6 -13.39 2.38 -12.27
CA ARG A 6 -13.64 2.51 -10.84
C ARG A 6 -12.52 1.76 -10.11
N ILE A 7 -11.48 2.50 -9.71
CA ILE A 7 -10.49 2.04 -8.76
C ILE A 7 -11.25 1.56 -7.53
N ARG A 8 -11.10 0.28 -7.18
CA ARG A 8 -11.66 -0.27 -5.96
C ARG A 8 -10.53 -0.29 -4.93
N PRO A 9 -10.60 0.52 -3.87
CA PRO A 9 -9.62 0.44 -2.80
C PRO A 9 -9.60 -0.98 -2.24
N GLN A 10 -8.40 -1.54 -2.05
CA GLN A 10 -8.22 -2.91 -1.55
C GLN A 10 -7.51 -2.87 -0.20
N HIS A 11 -8.03 -3.61 0.77
CA HIS A 11 -7.34 -3.79 2.04
C HIS A 11 -6.09 -4.65 1.84
N VAL A 12 -4.97 -4.17 2.35
CA VAL A 12 -3.67 -4.82 2.25
C VAL A 12 -2.93 -4.75 3.59
N TRP A 13 -1.99 -5.66 3.76
CA TRP A 13 -0.95 -5.59 4.77
C TRP A 13 0.30 -4.96 4.15
N VAL A 14 0.80 -3.90 4.79
CA VAL A 14 1.97 -3.12 4.38
C VAL A 14 3.17 -3.53 5.22
N ASN A 15 4.17 -4.15 4.60
CA ASN A 15 5.38 -4.60 5.28
C ASN A 15 6.48 -3.51 5.20
N LEU A 16 6.84 -2.94 6.36
CA LEU A 16 7.91 -1.95 6.53
C LEU A 16 9.06 -2.47 7.39
N SER A 17 9.26 -3.78 7.49
CA SER A 17 10.33 -4.41 8.29
C SER A 17 11.76 -3.92 7.98
N THR A 18 12.00 -3.35 6.80
CA THR A 18 13.28 -2.73 6.43
C THR A 18 13.46 -1.31 6.99
N VAL A 19 12.43 -0.73 7.61
CA VAL A 19 12.47 0.59 8.25
C VAL A 19 12.82 0.38 9.72
N GLN A 20 13.93 0.98 10.15
CA GLN A 20 14.36 0.94 11.54
C GLN A 20 13.24 1.45 12.47
N HIS A 21 12.98 0.71 13.55
CA HIS A 21 12.01 1.05 14.61
C HIS A 21 10.51 1.01 14.24
N ALA A 22 10.13 0.44 13.09
CA ALA A 22 8.73 0.21 12.75
C ALA A 22 8.29 -1.23 13.11
N PRO A 23 7.14 -1.47 13.77
CA PRO A 23 6.43 -2.74 13.66
C PRO A 23 6.39 -3.22 12.20
N ALA A 24 6.64 -4.51 11.98
CA ALA A 24 6.98 -5.00 10.64
C ALA A 24 5.83 -4.88 9.62
N VAL A 25 4.56 -4.89 10.06
CA VAL A 25 3.40 -4.98 9.18
C VAL A 25 2.24 -4.11 9.69
N TYR A 26 1.62 -3.34 8.79
CA TYR A 26 0.51 -2.42 9.09
C TYR A 26 -0.72 -2.70 8.22
N PRO A 27 -1.94 -2.48 8.72
CA PRO A 27 -3.12 -2.45 7.87
C PRO A 27 -3.07 -1.21 6.97
N GLY A 28 -3.38 -1.39 5.69
CA GLY A 28 -3.41 -0.31 4.73
C GLY A 28 -4.47 -0.50 3.65
N VAL A 29 -4.65 0.56 2.87
CA VAL A 29 -5.56 0.61 1.73
C VAL A 29 -4.74 0.95 0.50
N LEU A 30 -4.81 0.07 -0.50
CA LEU A 30 -4.27 0.30 -1.82
C LEU A 30 -5.18 1.25 -2.60
N VAL A 31 -4.59 2.31 -3.15
CA VAL A 31 -5.29 3.36 -3.90
C VAL A 31 -5.04 3.21 -5.39
N GLU A 32 -3.80 3.03 -5.85
CA GLU A 32 -3.49 2.99 -7.28
C GLU A 32 -2.23 2.16 -7.54
N TRP A 33 -2.06 1.68 -8.77
CA TRP A 33 -0.84 1.03 -9.26
C TRP A 33 -0.16 1.87 -10.34
N ARG A 34 1.17 1.90 -10.34
CA ARG A 34 1.98 2.44 -11.43
C ARG A 34 3.10 1.49 -11.84
N PRO A 35 3.45 1.43 -13.13
CA PRO A 35 4.65 0.74 -13.56
C PRO A 35 5.90 1.57 -13.22
N VAL A 36 7.00 0.90 -12.92
CA VAL A 36 8.34 1.48 -12.73
C VAL A 36 9.37 0.63 -13.47
N VAL A 37 10.61 1.12 -13.60
CA VAL A 37 11.69 0.43 -14.35
C VAL A 37 11.88 -1.03 -13.94
N LYS A 38 11.65 -1.36 -12.67
CA LYS A 38 11.75 -2.72 -12.12
C LYS A 38 10.43 -3.22 -11.52
N GLY A 39 9.34 -3.16 -12.29
CA GLY A 39 8.07 -3.79 -11.94
C GLY A 39 6.97 -2.77 -11.60
N TRP A 40 6.34 -2.94 -10.44
CA TRP A 40 5.16 -2.16 -10.05
C TRP A 40 5.29 -1.60 -8.64
N GLU A 41 4.74 -0.40 -8.47
CA GLU A 41 4.51 0.22 -7.17
C GLU A 41 3.02 0.50 -7.00
N ALA A 42 2.57 0.48 -5.75
CA ALA A 42 1.22 0.90 -5.41
C ALA A 42 1.25 2.11 -4.48
N LEU A 43 0.34 3.05 -4.72
CA LEU A 43 0.04 4.11 -3.77
C LEU A 43 -0.80 3.48 -2.66
N CYS A 44 -0.29 3.54 -1.43
CA CYS A 44 -0.96 2.97 -0.27
C CYS A 44 -1.07 4.01 0.84
N THR A 45 -2.16 3.94 1.59
CA THR A 45 -2.34 4.65 2.86
C THR A 45 -2.38 3.63 3.99
N TRP A 46 -1.63 3.85 5.08
CA TRP A 46 -1.59 2.93 6.24
C TRP A 46 -1.48 3.71 7.55
N ALA A 47 -1.87 3.09 8.66
CA ALA A 47 -1.77 3.67 9.99
C ALA A 47 -0.65 3.01 10.80
N SER A 48 0.22 3.81 11.41
CA SER A 48 1.16 3.37 12.43
C SER A 48 0.45 3.21 13.80
N PRO A 49 1.08 2.56 14.79
CA PRO A 49 0.42 2.23 16.06
C PRO A 49 0.10 3.46 16.93
N ASP A 50 0.80 4.56 16.71
CA ASP A 50 0.56 5.87 17.33
C ASP A 50 -0.62 6.63 16.66
N GLY A 51 -1.28 6.03 15.67
CA GLY A 51 -2.44 6.59 15.00
C GLY A 51 -2.11 7.55 13.85
N VAL A 52 -0.83 7.73 13.51
CA VAL A 52 -0.43 8.54 12.37
C VAL A 52 -0.77 7.82 11.06
N VAL A 53 -1.42 8.55 10.14
CA VAL A 53 -1.75 8.04 8.80
C VAL A 53 -0.66 8.47 7.83
N HIS A 54 -0.06 7.49 7.16
CA HIS A 54 0.94 7.69 6.14
C HIS A 54 0.38 7.37 4.77
N THR A 55 0.83 8.09 3.74
CA THR A 55 0.52 7.78 2.34
C THR A 55 1.79 7.82 1.52
N GLY A 56 2.01 6.79 0.70
CA GLY A 56 3.23 6.71 -0.11
C GLY A 56 3.20 5.60 -1.14
N TRP A 57 4.07 5.74 -2.14
CA TRP A 57 4.33 4.69 -3.12
C TRP A 57 5.21 3.61 -2.50
N LEU A 58 4.77 2.36 -2.60
CA LEU A 58 5.48 1.21 -2.07
C LEU A 58 5.68 0.16 -3.17
N PRO A 59 6.84 -0.52 -3.20
CA PRO A 59 7.03 -1.67 -4.08
C PRO A 59 5.97 -2.74 -3.83
N ALA A 60 5.46 -3.36 -4.89
CA ALA A 60 4.46 -4.44 -4.80
C ALA A 60 4.83 -5.54 -3.80
N ALA A 61 6.13 -5.87 -3.71
CA ALA A 61 6.66 -6.89 -2.80
C ALA A 61 6.47 -6.57 -1.30
N ARG A 62 6.14 -5.32 -0.95
CA ARG A 62 5.82 -4.91 0.43
C ARG A 62 4.33 -5.04 0.75
N LEU A 63 3.49 -5.44 -0.20
CA LEU A 63 2.04 -5.47 -0.04
C LEU A 63 1.55 -6.91 -0.09
N LYS A 64 0.60 -7.25 0.79
CA LYS A 64 -0.12 -8.53 0.75
C LYS A 64 -1.62 -8.28 0.86
N PRO A 65 -2.48 -8.92 0.05
CA PRO A 65 -3.93 -8.81 0.22
C PRO A 65 -4.37 -9.19 1.64
N ALA A 66 -5.31 -8.44 2.22
CA ALA A 66 -5.84 -8.73 3.55
C ALA A 66 -6.87 -9.87 3.53
N SER A 67 -7.60 -10.02 2.42
CA SER A 67 -8.46 -11.18 2.13
C SER A 67 -7.64 -12.20 1.35
N GLY A 68 -7.32 -13.32 1.99
CA GLY A 68 -6.92 -14.57 1.34
C GLY A 68 -8.14 -15.39 0.99
#